data_AF-A0AA43RLC5-F1
#
_entry.id   AF-A0AA43RLC5-F1
#
_cell.length_a   1.000
_cell.length_b   1.000
_cell.length_c   1.000
_cell.angle_alpha   90.00
_cell.angle_beta   90.00
_cell.angle_gamma   90.00
#
_symmetry.space_group_name_H-M   'P 1'
#
loop_
_entity.id
_entity.type
_entity.pdbx_description
1 polymer ?
#
loop_
_entity_poly.entity_id
_entity_poly.type
_entity_poly.pdbx_seq_one_letter_code
_entity_poly.pdbx_strand_id
1 'polypeptide(L)' 'HWGEGLKWINRYEDGPHEANFLKLDCSKLKATFGWKPRWNLDKAIEKTVEWSKCWMCGGDVRSCMDRQIDEFMTL' A
#
# COMPACT_ATOMS: atom_id res chain seq x y z
N HIS A 1 5.26 -10.13 -2.79
CA HIS A 1 4.86 -11.44 -3.35
C HIS A 1 3.90 -12.14 -2.39
N TRP A 2 2.62 -12.25 -2.75
CA TRP A 2 1.74 -13.23 -2.11
C TRP A 2 2.24 -14.61 -2.55
N GLY A 3 2.68 -15.44 -1.61
CA GLY A 3 3.15 -16.79 -1.91
C GLY A 3 2.04 -17.65 -2.52
N GLU A 4 2.48 -18.64 -3.29
CA GLU A 4 1.70 -19.64 -4.03
C GLU A 4 0.83 -19.10 -5.18
N GLY A 5 1.45 -19.01 -6.37
CA GLY A 5 0.74 -19.10 -7.66
C GLY A 5 -0.04 -17.87 -8.14
N LEU A 6 -0.27 -16.86 -7.29
CA LEU A 6 -0.92 -15.61 -7.68
C LEU A 6 -0.01 -14.76 -8.57
N LYS A 7 -0.19 -14.91 -9.88
CA LYS A 7 0.41 -14.02 -10.89
C LYS A 7 -0.56 -12.88 -11.16
N TRP A 8 -0.08 -11.64 -11.03
CA TRP A 8 -0.79 -10.51 -11.58
C TRP A 8 -0.83 -10.66 -13.10
N ILE A 9 -2.03 -10.77 -13.65
CA ILE A 9 -2.26 -10.84 -15.10
C ILE A 9 -2.90 -9.52 -15.49
N ASN A 10 -2.16 -8.70 -16.23
CA ASN A 10 -2.72 -7.53 -16.89
C ASN A 10 -3.64 -8.02 -18.02
N ARG A 11 -4.94 -8.15 -17.76
CA ARG A 11 -5.94 -8.25 -18.82
C ARG A 11 -6.36 -6.85 -19.22
N TYR A 12 -5.54 -6.20 -20.03
CA TYR A 12 -5.97 -5.01 -20.77
C TYR A 12 -6.88 -5.49 -21.90
N GLU A 13 -8.17 -5.63 -21.62
CA GLU A 13 -9.20 -5.69 -22.65
C GLU A 13 -9.69 -4.26 -22.89
N ASP A 14 -9.87 -3.91 -24.17
CA ASP A 14 -10.18 -2.61 -24.77
C ASP A 14 -11.51 -1.99 -24.24
N GLY A 15 -11.55 -1.74 -22.93
CA GLY A 15 -12.65 -1.11 -22.21
C GLY A 15 -12.54 0.41 -22.28
N PRO A 16 -13.66 1.14 -22.10
CA PRO A 16 -13.66 2.59 -22.18
C PRO A 16 -12.62 3.16 -21.23
N HIS A 17 -11.73 4.03 -21.75
CA HIS A 17 -10.67 4.71 -21.01
C HIS A 17 -11.22 5.19 -19.65
N GLU A 18 -10.90 4.44 -18.59
CA GLU A 18 -11.27 4.81 -17.23
C GLU A 18 -10.70 6.21 -16.97
N ALA A 19 -11.57 7.14 -16.63
CA ALA A 19 -11.28 8.56 -16.60
C ALA A 19 -9.92 8.88 -15.97
N ASN A 20 -9.14 9.72 -16.65
CA ASN A 20 -7.81 10.24 -16.26
C ASN A 20 -7.54 10.11 -14.75
N PHE A 21 -6.69 9.13 -14.38
CA PHE A 21 -6.20 8.84 -13.03
C PHE A 21 -6.40 10.00 -12.05
N LEU A 22 -7.44 9.91 -11.22
CA LEU A 22 -7.78 10.95 -10.25
C LEU A 22 -6.70 11.02 -9.18
N LYS A 23 -5.77 11.95 -9.34
CA LYS A 23 -4.68 12.21 -8.40
C LYS A 23 -4.92 13.54 -7.70
N LEU A 24 -5.03 13.49 -6.37
CA LEU A 24 -5.00 14.70 -5.57
C LEU A 24 -3.59 15.31 -5.62
N ASP A 25 -3.50 16.59 -6.00
CA ASP A 25 -2.24 17.32 -5.95
C ASP A 25 -1.83 17.56 -4.49
N CYS A 26 -0.80 16.84 -4.06
CA CYS A 26 -0.22 17.00 -2.73
C CYS A 26 0.90 18.05 -2.72
N SER A 27 1.09 18.85 -3.79
CA SER A 27 2.25 19.73 -3.96
C SER A 27 2.28 20.83 -2.90
N LYS A 28 1.12 21.31 -2.45
CA LYS A 28 1.01 22.27 -1.34
C LYS A 28 1.55 21.71 -0.01
N LEU A 29 1.20 20.47 0.33
CA LEU A 29 1.70 19.79 1.54
C LEU A 29 3.22 19.55 1.48
N LYS A 30 3.73 19.16 0.30
CA LYS A 30 5.17 18.98 0.08
C LYS A 30 5.94 20.28 0.22
N ALA A 31 5.47 21.35 -0.41
CA ALA A 31 6.15 22.65 -0.42
C ALA A 31 6.10 23.35 0.95
N THR A 32 4.98 23.25 1.67
CA THR A 32 4.80 23.94 2.95
C THR A 32 5.39 23.17 4.14
N PHE A 33 5.33 21.83 4.14
CA PHE A 33 5.71 21.02 5.29
C PHE A 33 6.87 20.06 5.03
N GLY A 34 7.47 20.08 3.84
CA GLY A 34 8.50 19.12 3.44
C GLY A 34 7.98 17.67 3.41
N TRP A 35 6.67 17.50 3.35
CA TRP A 35 6.03 16.19 3.50
C TRP A 35 6.47 15.27 2.36
N LYS A 36 7.01 14.11 2.69
CA LYS A 36 7.38 13.06 1.74
C LYS A 36 6.72 11.75 2.16
N PRO A 37 6.17 10.97 1.21
CA PRO A 37 5.73 9.62 1.52
C PRO A 37 6.92 8.81 2.03
N ARG A 38 6.79 8.22 3.22
CA ARG A 38 7.86 7.40 3.84
C ARG A 38 7.93 6.02 3.21
N TRP A 39 6.79 5.41 2.93
CA TRP A 39 6.70 4.16 2.19
C TRP A 39 6.40 4.40 0.72
N ASN A 40 7.13 3.72 -0.15
CA ASN A 40 6.80 3.64 -1.56
C ASN A 40 5.63 2.65 -1.77
N LEU A 41 5.10 2.60 -2.99
CA LEU A 41 3.96 1.75 -3.32
C LEU A 41 4.23 0.26 -3.02
N ASP A 42 5.42 -0.23 -3.36
CA ASP A 42 5.78 -1.65 -3.14
C ASP A 42 5.74 -2.02 -1.65
N LYS A 43 6.28 -1.15 -0.79
CA LYS A 43 6.26 -1.34 0.66
C LYS A 43 4.85 -1.26 1.21
N ALA A 44 4.03 -0.32 0.74
CA ALA A 44 2.63 -0.22 1.15
C ALA A 44 1.83 -1.48 0.78
N ILE A 45 2.07 -2.04 -0.42
CA ILE A 45 1.48 -3.30 -0.84
C ILE A 45 1.95 -4.43 0.08
N GLU A 46 3.26 -4.58 0.32
CA GLU A 46 3.82 -5.60 1.22
C GLU A 46 3.15 -5.59 2.61
N LYS A 47 3.00 -4.41 3.22
CA LYS A 47 2.38 -4.28 4.54
C LYS A 47 0.90 -4.59 4.56
N THR A 48 0.20 -4.24 3.48
CA THR A 48 -1.20 -4.65 3.28
C THR A 48 -1.32 -6.17 3.17
N VAL A 49 -0.41 -6.83 2.43
CA VAL A 49 -0.35 -8.30 2.33
C VAL A 49 -0.14 -8.93 3.69
N GLU A 50 0.81 -8.41 4.46
CA GLU A 50 1.17 -8.91 5.78
C GLU A 50 -0.02 -8.85 6.75
N TRP A 51 -0.71 -7.71 6.78
CA TRP A 51 -1.91 -7.50 7.57
C TRP A 51 -3.02 -8.49 7.19
N SER A 52 -3.32 -8.61 5.90
CA SER A 52 -4.36 -9.51 5.41
C SER A 52 -4.08 -10.97 5.76
N LYS A 53 -2.82 -11.41 5.65
CA LYS A 53 -2.42 -12.76 6.08
C LYS A 53 -2.57 -12.96 7.58
N CYS A 54 -2.15 -11.98 8.39
CA CYS A 54 -2.29 -12.04 9.85
C CYS A 54 -3.76 -12.21 10.25
N TRP A 55 -4.65 -11.45 9.62
CA TRP A 55 -6.08 -11.56 9.84
C TRP A 55 -6.65 -12.92 9.40
N MET A 56 -6.30 -13.39 8.20
CA MET A 56 -6.77 -14.68 7.67
C MET A 56 -6.31 -15.88 8.50
N CYS A 57 -5.12 -15.81 9.10
CA CYS A 57 -4.60 -16.87 9.96
C CYS A 57 -5.12 -16.79 11.41
N GLY A 58 -6.04 -15.86 11.73
CA GLY A 58 -6.54 -15.65 13.10
C GLY A 58 -5.47 -15.10 14.06
N GLY A 59 -4.41 -14.50 13.53
CA GLY A 59 -3.34 -13.88 14.31
C GLY A 59 -3.76 -12.57 14.96
N ASP A 60 -2.90 -12.04 15.83
CA ASP A 60 -3.15 -10.75 16.48
C ASP A 60 -2.86 -9.58 15.52
N VAL A 61 -3.93 -9.14 14.87
CA VAL A 61 -3.91 -8.00 13.96
C VAL A 61 -3.48 -6.71 14.65
N ARG A 62 -3.79 -6.52 15.95
CA ARG A 62 -3.40 -5.31 16.68
C ARG A 62 -1.88 -5.23 16.79
N SER A 63 -1.26 -6.30 17.30
CA SER A 63 0.21 -6.40 17.37
C SER A 63 0.88 -6.25 16.00
N CYS A 64 0.27 -6.78 14.92
CA CYS A 64 0.77 -6.58 13.55
C CYS A 64 0.74 -5.10 13.14
N MET A 65 -0.38 -4.40 13.39
CA MET A 65 -0.50 -2.97 13.06
C MET A 65 0.42 -2.09 13.93
N ASP A 66 0.56 -2.38 15.22
CA ASP A 66 1.43 -1.63 16.12
C ASP A 66 2.88 -1.67 15.61
N ARG A 67 3.36 -2.86 15.21
CA ARG A 67 4.68 -3.01 14.59
C ARG A 67 4.81 -2.24 13.27
N GLN A 68 3.76 -2.21 12.46
CA GLN A 68 3.76 -1.44 11.20
C GLN A 68 3.81 0.06 11.44
N ILE A 69 3.12 0.56 12.48
CA ILE A 69 3.17 1.96 12.89
C ILE A 69 4.58 2.33 13.35
N ASP A 70 5.20 1.50 14.19
CA ASP A 70 6.57 1.73 14.65
C ASP A 70 7.57 1.76 13.48
N GLU A 71 7.44 0.83 12.52
CA GLU A 71 8.27 0.78 11.31
C GLU A 71 8.05 2.00 10.40
N PHE A 72 6.82 2.53 10.34
CA PHE A 72 6.54 3.76 9.58
C PHE A 72 7.14 5.00 10.25
N MET A 73 7.15 5.05 11.59
CA MET A 73 7.60 6.22 12.35
C MET A 73 9.12 6.29 12.52
N THR A 74 9.83 5.16 12.49
CA THR A 74 11.29 5.07 12.67
C THR A 74 12.13 5.29 11.40
N LEU A 75 11.52 5.19 10.20
CA LEU A 75 12.16 5.42 8.89
C LEU A 75 11.97 6.86 8.38
#